data_AF-A0A967E5R1-F1
#
_entry.id   AF-A0A967E5R1-F1
#
_cell.length_a   1.000
_cell.length_b   1.000
_cell.length_c   1.000
_cell.angle_alpha   90.00
_cell.angle_beta   90.00
_cell.angle_gamma   90.00
#
_symmetry.space_group_name_H-M   'P 1'
#
loop_
_entity.id
_entity.type
_entity.pdbx_description
1 polymer ?
#
loop_
_entity_poly.entity_id
_entity_poly.type
_entity_poly.pdbx_seq_one_letter_code
_entity_poly.pdbx_strand_id
1 'polypeptide(L)'
;MTPDEKDALLNAIRKAAASNSNTRLTRQNFLKASGLKLADLFRHFPKWFDALVAAGISVDPYNQRIPPDDLLDDWGQITCSKGRIPTRNESKLEGSFSPTVFDRNFWSWSKIPESFRAFALSKPEWADAVELLPSNREPSSPTPSQTVPTSGTRTSVIPRSPRLADRPTYGDPINFRGWRHEPVNEDGIVFLFGMVARELGFLVEAVQAGFPDCEAKCQIAPGKWQRVRIEFEFESRNFREHGHPTDGCDIIVCWRHNWSECPADLEVVELASLISTLPDTDE
;
A
#
# COMPACT_ATOMS: atom_id res chain seq x y z
N MET A 1 -3.96 -14.08 31.33
CA MET A 1 -2.94 -15.16 31.26
C MET A 1 -1.66 -14.67 31.92
N THR A 2 -0.84 -15.59 32.43
CA THR A 2 0.18 -15.32 33.45
C THR A 2 1.35 -14.48 32.89
N PRO A 3 2.03 -13.68 33.72
CA PRO A 3 3.23 -12.93 33.30
C PRO A 3 4.29 -13.80 32.62
N ASP A 4 4.41 -15.05 33.05
CA ASP A 4 5.39 -16.02 32.55
C ASP A 4 5.19 -16.36 31.05
N GLU A 5 3.94 -16.40 30.57
CA GLU A 5 3.61 -16.68 29.16
C GLU A 5 3.98 -15.50 28.25
N LYS A 6 3.80 -14.28 28.76
CA LYS A 6 4.18 -13.05 28.04
C LYS A 6 5.69 -12.94 27.90
N ASP A 7 6.45 -13.26 28.95
CA ASP A 7 7.90 -13.21 28.93
C ASP A 7 8.51 -14.30 28.04
N ALA A 8 7.92 -15.51 28.03
CA ALA A 8 8.28 -16.56 27.09
C ALA A 8 8.08 -16.11 25.63
N LEU A 9 6.96 -15.44 25.32
CA LEU A 9 6.68 -14.90 24.00
C LEU A 9 7.70 -13.83 23.57
N LEU A 10 8.03 -12.88 24.45
CA LEU A 10 9.01 -11.84 24.17
C LEU A 10 10.42 -12.42 23.93
N ASN A 11 10.81 -13.43 24.70
CA ASN A 11 12.09 -14.11 24.50
C ASN A 11 12.14 -14.89 23.19
N ALA A 12 11.03 -15.51 22.78
CA ALA A 12 10.92 -16.16 21.47
C ALA A 12 11.07 -15.14 20.33
N ILE A 13 10.45 -13.96 20.46
CA ILE A 13 10.55 -12.85 19.49
C ILE A 13 12.00 -12.37 19.39
N ARG A 14 12.69 -12.13 20.52
CA ARG A 14 14.10 -11.72 20.54
C ARG A 14 15.02 -12.75 19.89
N LYS A 15 14.82 -14.03 20.19
CA LYS A 15 15.60 -15.14 19.61
C LYS A 15 15.40 -15.21 18.09
N ALA A 16 14.15 -15.08 17.63
CA ALA A 16 13.83 -15.09 16.21
C ALA A 16 14.41 -13.87 15.48
N ALA A 17 14.45 -12.70 16.11
CA ALA A 17 15.07 -11.52 15.54
C ALA A 17 16.59 -11.68 15.43
N ALA A 18 17.24 -12.23 16.45
CA ALA A 18 18.69 -12.48 16.44
C ALA A 18 19.12 -13.51 15.38
N SER A 19 18.27 -14.51 15.08
CA SER A 19 18.54 -15.50 14.04
C SER A 19 18.30 -15.01 12.60
N ASN A 20 17.66 -13.84 12.42
CA ASN A 20 17.33 -13.25 11.12
C ASN A 20 18.10 -11.93 10.90
N SER A 21 19.44 -11.97 11.01
CA SER A 21 20.28 -10.77 10.97
C SER A 21 20.26 -9.98 9.65
N ASN A 22 19.76 -10.58 8.56
CA ASN A 22 19.72 -9.97 7.22
C ASN A 22 18.30 -9.70 6.69
N THR A 23 17.24 -10.00 7.46
CA THR A 23 15.86 -9.86 6.97
C THR A 23 14.91 -9.42 8.08
N ARG A 24 14.01 -8.49 7.77
CA ARG A 24 13.01 -7.98 8.72
C ARG A 24 12.14 -9.13 9.24
N LEU A 25 12.06 -9.28 10.56
CA LEU A 25 11.22 -10.31 11.19
C LEU A 25 9.73 -9.98 10.98
N THR A 26 9.11 -10.63 9.99
CA THR A 26 7.67 -10.50 9.74
C THR A 26 6.86 -11.37 10.69
N ARG A 27 5.63 -10.96 10.99
CA ARG A 27 4.66 -11.74 11.79
C ARG A 27 4.54 -13.18 11.27
N GLN A 28 4.41 -13.33 9.96
CA GLN A 28 4.22 -14.62 9.31
C GLN A 28 5.45 -15.53 9.44
N ASN A 29 6.65 -14.99 9.24
CA ASN A 29 7.90 -15.74 9.41
C ASN A 29 8.10 -16.15 10.88
N PHE A 30 7.79 -15.27 11.82
CA PHE A 30 7.87 -15.56 13.25
C PHE A 30 6.91 -16.69 13.66
N LEU A 31 5.63 -16.64 13.27
CA LEU A 31 4.65 -17.68 13.62
C LEU A 31 5.00 -19.04 13.00
N LYS A 32 5.47 -19.02 11.75
CA LYS A 32 5.92 -20.25 11.06
C LYS A 32 7.14 -20.87 11.73
N ALA A 33 8.10 -20.06 12.19
CA ALA A 33 9.32 -20.53 12.83
C ALA A 33 9.12 -20.92 14.31
N SER A 34 8.22 -20.25 15.03
CA SER A 34 7.97 -20.50 16.45
C SER A 34 6.94 -21.60 16.73
N GLY A 35 6.07 -21.91 15.76
CA GLY A 35 4.95 -22.85 15.95
C GLY A 35 3.85 -22.30 16.87
N LEU A 36 3.92 -21.03 17.27
CA LEU A 36 2.92 -20.37 18.08
C LEU A 36 1.67 -20.04 17.26
N LYS A 37 0.50 -20.08 17.90
CA LYS A 37 -0.75 -19.67 17.26
C LYS A 37 -0.92 -18.17 17.33
N LEU A 38 -1.57 -17.62 16.30
CA LEU A 38 -1.88 -16.19 16.20
C LEU A 38 -2.70 -15.69 17.42
N ALA A 39 -3.59 -16.53 17.94
CA ALA A 39 -4.40 -16.22 19.12
C ALA A 39 -3.55 -16.05 20.40
N ASP A 40 -2.46 -16.79 20.55
CA ASP A 40 -1.59 -16.68 21.73
C ASP A 40 -0.76 -15.39 21.69
N LEU A 41 -0.42 -14.90 20.49
CA LEU A 41 0.20 -13.60 20.30
C LEU A 41 -0.75 -12.45 20.66
N PHE A 42 -1.95 -12.44 20.06
CA PHE A 42 -2.90 -11.33 20.23
C PHE A 42 -3.55 -11.27 21.62
N ARG A 43 -3.49 -12.37 22.39
CA ARG A 43 -3.92 -12.38 23.78
C ARG A 43 -3.04 -11.49 24.68
N HIS A 44 -1.78 -11.26 24.32
CA HIS A 44 -0.85 -10.44 25.10
C HIS A 44 -0.53 -9.08 24.45
N PHE A 45 -0.55 -9.01 23.12
CA PHE A 45 -0.23 -7.80 22.37
C PHE A 45 -1.30 -7.58 21.30
N PRO A 46 -2.12 -6.51 21.39
CA PRO A 46 -3.17 -6.24 20.40
C PRO A 46 -2.62 -6.07 18.99
N LYS A 47 -1.37 -5.58 18.86
CA LYS A 47 -0.68 -5.42 17.57
C LYS A 47 0.68 -6.12 17.61
N TRP A 48 1.07 -6.70 16.47
CA TRP A 48 2.40 -7.30 16.29
C TRP A 48 3.53 -6.28 16.52
N PHE A 49 3.30 -5.02 16.14
CA PHE A 49 4.24 -3.92 16.38
C PHE A 49 4.54 -3.73 17.87
N ASP A 50 3.52 -3.76 18.72
CA ASP A 50 3.67 -3.59 20.16
C ASP A 50 4.50 -4.73 20.78
N ALA A 51 4.35 -5.94 20.24
CA ALA A 51 5.16 -7.10 20.65
C ALA A 51 6.64 -6.93 20.29
N LEU A 52 6.95 -6.36 19.11
CA LEU A 52 8.32 -6.07 18.68
C LEU A 52 8.97 -4.96 19.52
N VAL A 53 8.23 -3.87 19.79
CA VAL A 53 8.69 -2.78 20.66
C VAL A 53 8.93 -3.28 22.08
N ALA A 54 8.01 -4.08 22.64
CA ALA A 54 8.17 -4.67 23.97
C ALA A 54 9.32 -5.70 24.03
N ALA A 55 9.66 -6.33 22.90
CA ALA A 55 10.82 -7.19 22.78
C ALA A 55 12.15 -6.41 22.69
N GLY A 56 12.10 -5.07 22.59
CA GLY A 56 13.28 -4.22 22.43
C GLY A 56 13.81 -4.18 21.00
N ILE A 57 13.00 -4.58 20.02
CA ILE A 57 13.35 -4.54 18.60
C ILE A 57 12.93 -3.18 18.06
N SER A 58 13.91 -2.42 17.55
CA SER A 58 13.62 -1.18 16.83
C SER A 58 12.89 -1.53 15.54
N VAL A 59 11.63 -1.16 15.49
CA VAL A 59 10.78 -1.28 14.31
C VAL A 59 10.61 0.09 13.69
N ASP A 60 11.03 0.23 12.44
CA ASP A 60 10.74 1.46 11.71
C ASP A 60 9.23 1.68 11.67
N PRO A 61 8.76 2.91 11.98
CA PRO A 61 7.36 3.25 11.94
C PRO A 61 6.75 2.86 10.59
N TYR A 62 5.51 2.37 10.62
CA TYR A 62 4.71 2.28 9.40
C TYR A 62 4.71 3.66 8.72
N ASN A 63 4.93 3.68 7.39
CA ASN A 63 5.00 4.86 6.51
C ASN A 63 6.32 5.65 6.46
N GLN A 64 7.47 5.07 6.81
CA GLN A 64 8.74 5.68 6.39
C GLN A 64 8.87 5.69 4.85
N ARG A 65 9.28 6.85 4.33
CA ARG A 65 9.53 7.05 2.90
C ARG A 65 10.78 6.29 2.51
N ILE A 66 10.62 5.19 1.76
CA ILE A 66 11.75 4.46 1.18
C ILE A 66 12.38 5.36 0.09
N PRO A 67 13.69 5.67 0.17
CA PRO A 67 14.40 6.41 -0.86
C PRO A 67 14.27 5.72 -2.23
N PRO A 68 14.04 6.47 -3.33
CA PRO A 68 13.99 5.91 -4.67
C PRO A 68 15.24 5.10 -5.04
N ASP A 69 16.40 5.52 -4.54
CA ASP A 69 17.68 4.87 -4.77
C ASP A 69 17.73 3.45 -4.19
N ASP A 70 17.16 3.23 -3.01
CA ASP A 70 17.12 1.89 -2.37
C ASP A 70 16.19 0.94 -3.15
N LEU A 71 15.14 1.46 -3.77
CA LEU A 71 14.26 0.69 -4.65
C LEU A 71 14.98 0.31 -5.94
N LEU A 72 15.70 1.25 -6.54
CA LEU A 72 16.46 1.01 -7.77
C LEU A 72 17.63 0.06 -7.52
N ASP A 73 18.27 0.12 -6.35
CA ASP A 73 19.30 -0.85 -5.93
C ASP A 73 18.73 -2.27 -5.88
N ASP A 74 17.64 -2.50 -5.12
CA ASP A 74 16.96 -3.80 -5.02
C ASP A 74 16.53 -4.34 -6.40
N TRP A 75 15.96 -3.48 -7.24
CA TRP A 75 15.58 -3.86 -8.61
C TRP A 75 16.79 -4.18 -9.51
N GLY A 76 17.90 -3.47 -9.34
CA GLY A 76 19.17 -3.72 -10.01
C GLY A 76 19.75 -5.08 -9.66
N GLN A 77 19.75 -5.43 -8.36
CA GLN A 77 20.23 -6.72 -7.87
C GLN A 77 19.46 -7.88 -8.49
N ILE A 78 18.12 -7.78 -8.55
CA ILE A 78 17.26 -8.80 -9.18
C ILE A 78 17.55 -8.90 -10.68
N THR A 79 17.77 -7.76 -11.36
CA THR A 79 18.09 -7.70 -12.79
C THR A 79 19.42 -8.40 -13.08
N CYS A 80 20.47 -8.14 -12.29
CA CYS A 80 21.75 -8.85 -12.35
C CYS A 80 21.58 -10.35 -12.11
N SER A 81 20.85 -10.72 -11.05
CA SER A 81 20.64 -12.13 -10.69
C SER A 81 19.91 -12.92 -11.78
N LYS A 82 19.01 -12.28 -12.54
CA LYS A 82 18.23 -12.95 -13.59
C LYS A 82 18.85 -12.86 -14.97
N GLY A 83 19.83 -11.98 -15.18
CA GLY A 83 20.37 -11.69 -16.51
C GLY A 83 19.33 -11.14 -17.49
N ARG A 84 18.22 -10.58 -16.98
CA ARG A 84 17.14 -9.94 -17.74
C ARG A 84 16.29 -9.06 -16.82
N ILE A 85 15.50 -8.19 -17.44
CA ILE A 85 14.52 -7.34 -16.73
C ILE A 85 13.52 -8.24 -15.97
N PRO A 86 13.35 -8.06 -14.65
CA PRO A 86 12.38 -8.81 -13.87
C PRO A 86 10.96 -8.32 -14.15
N THR A 87 10.02 -9.27 -14.18
CA THR A 87 8.59 -8.95 -14.23
C THR A 87 8.11 -8.45 -12.87
N ARG A 88 6.99 -7.74 -12.85
CA ARG A 88 6.36 -7.22 -11.63
C ARG A 88 6.14 -8.29 -10.57
N ASN A 89 5.74 -9.50 -10.98
CA ASN A 89 5.51 -10.61 -10.06
C ASN A 89 6.81 -11.24 -9.55
N GLU A 90 7.87 -11.22 -10.35
CA GLU A 90 9.19 -11.72 -9.93
C GLU A 90 9.82 -10.79 -8.90
N SER A 91 9.76 -9.47 -9.10
CA SER A 91 10.19 -8.51 -8.08
C SER A 91 9.32 -8.54 -6.82
N LYS A 92 8.05 -8.97 -6.91
CA LYS A 92 7.19 -9.24 -5.73
C LYS A 92 7.66 -10.45 -4.91
N LEU A 93 8.19 -11.48 -5.59
CA LEU A 93 8.58 -12.75 -4.98
C LEU A 93 10.02 -12.73 -4.46
N GLU A 94 10.91 -11.99 -5.13
CA GLU A 94 12.36 -12.01 -4.87
C GLU A 94 12.90 -10.67 -4.35
N GLY A 95 12.16 -9.57 -4.49
CA GLY A 95 12.58 -8.25 -4.05
C GLY A 95 12.26 -7.97 -2.59
N SER A 96 13.03 -7.05 -2.01
CA SER A 96 12.87 -6.59 -0.64
C SER A 96 11.67 -5.65 -0.48
N PHE A 97 11.16 -5.09 -1.59
CA PHE A 97 10.10 -4.10 -1.60
C PHE A 97 8.88 -4.53 -2.43
N SER A 98 7.69 -4.16 -1.96
CA SER A 98 6.45 -4.40 -2.71
C SER A 98 6.44 -3.63 -4.04
N PRO A 99 6.00 -4.23 -5.16
CA PRO A 99 5.93 -3.57 -6.46
C PRO A 99 5.12 -2.25 -6.46
N THR A 100 4.14 -2.14 -5.56
CA THR A 100 3.33 -0.92 -5.39
C THR A 100 4.14 0.28 -4.88
N VAL A 101 5.25 0.04 -4.17
CA VAL A 101 6.17 1.09 -3.73
C VAL A 101 6.96 1.65 -4.91
N PHE A 102 7.25 0.83 -5.92
CA PHE A 102 7.86 1.27 -7.17
C PHE A 102 6.89 2.10 -8.00
N ASP A 103 5.64 1.64 -8.16
CA ASP A 103 4.59 2.36 -8.89
C ASP A 103 4.39 3.78 -8.30
N ARG A 104 4.38 3.91 -6.96
CA ARG A 104 4.28 5.21 -6.26
C ARG A 104 5.50 6.13 -6.43
N ASN A 105 6.70 5.58 -6.59
CA ASN A 105 7.93 6.39 -6.72
C ASN A 105 8.25 6.77 -8.18
N PHE A 106 7.95 5.87 -9.12
CA PHE A 106 8.34 5.93 -10.53
C PHE A 106 7.15 6.04 -11.49
N TRP A 107 5.93 6.26 -10.98
CA TRP A 107 4.66 6.42 -11.72
C TRP A 107 4.18 5.17 -12.49
N SER A 108 5.08 4.31 -12.98
CA SER A 108 4.75 3.07 -13.69
C SER A 108 5.91 2.09 -13.65
N TRP A 109 5.62 0.80 -13.50
CA TRP A 109 6.59 -0.30 -13.64
C TRP A 109 7.39 -0.24 -14.96
N SER A 110 6.75 0.20 -16.05
CA SER A 110 7.40 0.31 -17.37
C SER A 110 8.47 1.42 -17.43
N LYS A 111 8.50 2.33 -16.46
CA LYS A 111 9.48 3.43 -16.35
C LYS A 111 10.68 3.10 -15.47
N ILE A 112 10.68 1.96 -14.79
CA ILE A 112 11.77 1.53 -13.93
C ILE A 112 13.09 1.32 -14.72
N PRO A 113 13.10 0.69 -15.91
CA PRO A 113 14.33 0.58 -16.72
C PRO A 113 14.99 1.94 -17.05
N GLU A 114 14.16 2.92 -17.41
CA GLU A 114 14.62 4.29 -17.71
C GLU A 114 15.19 4.96 -16.44
N SER A 115 14.48 4.83 -15.32
CA SER A 115 14.89 5.37 -14.02
C SER A 115 16.17 4.71 -13.49
N PHE A 116 16.29 3.39 -13.64
CA PHE A 116 17.47 2.63 -13.26
C PHE A 116 18.69 3.00 -14.10
N ARG A 117 18.52 3.22 -15.42
CA ARG A 117 19.60 3.71 -16.28
C ARG A 117 20.13 5.05 -15.79
N ALA A 118 19.25 5.98 -15.40
CA ALA A 118 19.65 7.27 -14.86
C ALA A 118 20.38 7.16 -13.50
N PHE A 119 19.92 6.26 -12.62
CA PHE A 119 20.56 5.95 -11.35
C PHE A 119 21.95 5.33 -11.51
N ALA A 120 22.12 4.44 -12.50
CA ALA A 120 23.36 3.73 -12.77
C ALA A 120 24.45 4.58 -13.47
N LEU A 121 24.14 5.78 -13.98
CA LEU A 121 25.09 6.63 -14.71
C LEU A 121 26.36 6.98 -13.92
N SER A 122 26.25 7.07 -12.59
CA SER A 122 27.36 7.40 -11.69
C SER A 122 27.91 6.20 -10.93
N LYS A 123 27.45 4.99 -11.27
CA LYS A 123 27.66 3.76 -10.51
C LYS A 123 28.12 2.62 -11.43
N PRO A 124 29.43 2.49 -11.69
CA PRO A 124 29.97 1.50 -12.64
C PRO A 124 29.67 0.04 -12.25
N GLU A 125 29.37 -0.23 -10.98
CA GLU A 125 28.94 -1.54 -10.49
C GLU A 125 27.64 -2.06 -11.15
N TRP A 126 26.84 -1.18 -11.77
CA TRP A 126 25.61 -1.54 -12.47
C TRP A 126 25.76 -1.66 -13.99
N ALA A 127 26.97 -1.63 -14.53
CA ALA A 127 27.21 -1.70 -15.98
C ALA A 127 26.54 -2.91 -16.63
N ASP A 128 26.67 -4.09 -16.02
CA ASP A 128 26.07 -5.34 -16.50
C ASP A 128 24.53 -5.27 -16.48
N ALA A 129 23.94 -4.67 -15.45
CA ALA A 129 22.49 -4.47 -15.39
C ALA A 129 21.98 -3.49 -16.45
N VAL A 130 22.75 -2.45 -16.76
CA VAL A 130 22.40 -1.43 -17.78
C VAL A 130 22.43 -2.02 -19.18
N GLU A 131 23.35 -2.95 -19.46
CA GLU A 131 23.44 -3.66 -20.75
C GLU A 131 22.19 -4.51 -21.04
N LEU A 132 21.55 -5.03 -19.99
CA LEU A 132 20.33 -5.84 -20.09
C LEU A 132 19.05 -5.03 -20.38
N LEU A 133 19.13 -3.69 -20.32
CA LEU A 133 17.98 -2.82 -20.52
C LEU A 133 17.70 -2.61 -22.01
N PRO A 134 16.44 -2.34 -22.40
CA PRO A 134 16.11 -2.11 -23.79
C PRO A 134 16.89 -0.88 -24.28
N SER A 135 17.51 -0.98 -25.45
CA SER A 135 18.00 0.21 -26.13
C SER A 135 16.81 1.13 -26.39
N ASN A 136 16.97 2.44 -26.14
CA ASN A 136 15.92 3.43 -26.38
C ASN A 136 15.70 3.58 -27.89
N ARG A 137 15.03 2.61 -28.51
CA ARG A 137 14.57 2.65 -29.89
C ARG A 137 13.07 2.80 -29.81
N GLU A 138 12.61 4.00 -30.14
CA GLU A 138 11.18 4.28 -30.22
C GLU A 138 10.49 3.36 -31.22
N PRO A 139 9.20 3.02 -30.99
CA PRO A 139 8.39 2.37 -32.00
C PRO A 139 8.16 3.33 -33.18
N SER A 140 8.61 2.91 -34.35
CA SER A 140 8.39 3.56 -35.64
C SER A 140 6.94 3.98 -35.85
N SER A 141 6.70 5.27 -36.09
CA SER A 141 5.51 5.77 -36.79
C SER A 141 5.92 6.44 -38.11
N PRO A 142 5.08 6.41 -39.16
CA PRO A 142 5.48 6.81 -40.50
C PRO A 142 5.62 8.33 -40.66
N THR A 143 6.57 8.69 -41.54
CA THR A 143 7.07 9.99 -42.01
C THR A 143 6.04 10.90 -42.71
N PRO A 144 6.40 12.10 -43.24
CA PRO A 144 7.23 13.21 -42.74
C PRO A 144 6.51 14.58 -42.86
N SER A 145 6.97 15.62 -42.14
CA SER A 145 7.37 16.90 -42.78
C SER A 145 7.78 18.02 -41.83
N GLN A 146 8.89 18.63 -42.23
CA GLN A 146 9.32 20.02 -42.05
C GLN A 146 10.05 20.42 -40.74
N THR A 147 11.35 20.58 -40.99
CA THR A 147 12.42 21.27 -40.25
C THR A 147 12.10 22.72 -39.87
N VAL A 148 12.36 23.07 -38.60
CA VAL A 148 12.71 24.43 -38.12
C VAL A 148 13.68 24.25 -36.92
N PRO A 149 14.70 25.11 -36.70
CA PRO A 149 15.90 24.74 -35.96
C PRO A 149 15.78 24.94 -34.44
N THR A 150 16.49 24.05 -33.75
CA THR A 150 17.26 24.23 -32.52
C THR A 150 16.91 25.41 -31.63
N SER A 151 16.16 25.14 -30.56
CA SER A 151 16.28 25.88 -29.31
C SER A 151 16.27 24.88 -28.16
N GLY A 152 17.31 24.93 -27.33
CA GLY A 152 17.61 23.92 -26.33
C GLY A 152 16.47 23.71 -25.34
N THR A 153 15.93 22.50 -25.31
CA THR A 153 14.93 22.11 -24.31
C THR A 153 15.66 21.73 -23.03
N ARG A 154 15.74 22.71 -22.12
CA ARG A 154 16.04 22.53 -20.70
C ARG A 154 15.34 21.27 -20.19
N THR A 155 16.11 20.34 -19.65
CA THR A 155 15.62 19.24 -18.82
C THR A 155 14.85 19.87 -17.66
N SER A 156 13.53 19.92 -17.78
CA SER A 156 12.64 20.31 -16.69
C SER A 156 12.63 19.17 -15.68
N VAL A 157 13.68 19.10 -14.85
CA VAL A 157 13.64 18.38 -13.58
C VAL A 157 12.51 19.03 -12.79
N ILE A 158 11.35 18.38 -12.71
CA ILE A 158 10.25 18.89 -11.87
C ILE A 158 10.78 18.81 -10.42
N PRO A 159 11.02 19.95 -9.75
CA PRO A 159 11.51 19.93 -8.39
C PRO A 159 10.41 19.34 -7.50
N ARG A 160 10.64 18.18 -6.88
CA ARG A 160 9.74 17.66 -5.85
C ARG A 160 10.09 18.38 -4.55
N SER A 161 9.16 19.21 -4.07
CA SER A 161 9.32 19.90 -2.79
C SER A 161 9.43 18.91 -1.64
N PRO A 162 10.28 19.17 -0.62
CA PRO A 162 10.34 18.33 0.58
C PRO A 162 9.00 18.38 1.32
N ARG A 163 8.61 17.26 1.94
CA ARG A 163 7.44 17.22 2.81
C ARG A 163 7.72 18.07 4.04
N LEU A 164 6.84 19.03 4.29
CA LEU A 164 6.91 19.87 5.48
C LEU A 164 6.04 19.21 6.57
N ALA A 165 6.63 18.89 7.72
CA ALA A 165 5.98 18.13 8.78
C ALA A 165 4.94 18.96 9.57
N ASP A 166 4.98 20.28 9.44
CA ASP A 166 4.11 21.25 10.12
C ASP A 166 2.73 21.40 9.47
N ARG A 167 2.46 20.70 8.36
CA ARG A 167 1.21 20.82 7.61
C ARG A 167 0.70 19.48 7.09
N PRO A 168 -0.61 19.36 6.82
CA PRO A 168 -1.19 18.16 6.24
C PRO A 168 -0.63 17.83 4.86
N THR A 169 -0.69 16.54 4.51
CA THR A 169 -0.47 16.07 3.14
C THR A 169 -1.84 15.91 2.48
N TYR A 170 -1.94 16.27 1.20
CA TYR A 170 -3.16 16.16 0.42
C TYR A 170 -2.91 15.19 -0.73
N GLY A 171 -3.94 14.42 -1.09
CA GLY A 171 -3.91 13.58 -2.27
C GLY A 171 -4.11 14.38 -3.57
N ASP A 172 -4.25 13.66 -4.68
CA ASP A 172 -4.48 14.29 -5.98
C ASP A 172 -5.81 15.08 -5.99
N PRO A 173 -5.96 16.12 -6.82
CA PRO A 173 -7.21 16.87 -6.88
C PRO A 173 -8.37 16.00 -7.36
N ILE A 174 -9.52 16.05 -6.66
CA ILE A 174 -10.75 15.35 -7.06
C ILE A 174 -11.95 16.27 -7.25
N ASN A 175 -12.02 17.40 -6.53
CA ASN A 175 -13.11 18.39 -6.60
C ASN A 175 -14.54 17.79 -6.54
N PHE A 176 -14.75 16.78 -5.73
CA PHE A 176 -16.04 16.10 -5.58
C PHE A 176 -16.83 16.71 -4.42
N ARG A 177 -17.98 17.34 -4.68
CA ARG A 177 -18.90 17.90 -3.66
C ARG A 177 -18.22 18.77 -2.59
N GLY A 178 -17.28 19.61 -3.01
CA GLY A 178 -16.51 20.49 -2.14
C GLY A 178 -15.30 19.82 -1.45
N TRP A 179 -15.15 18.49 -1.57
CA TRP A 179 -13.94 17.77 -1.18
C TRP A 179 -12.90 17.86 -2.30
N ARG A 180 -11.80 18.57 -2.04
CA ARG A 180 -10.88 18.99 -3.11
C ARG A 180 -9.77 17.99 -3.44
N HIS A 181 -9.38 17.14 -2.51
CA HIS A 181 -8.22 16.26 -2.66
C HIS A 181 -8.55 14.83 -2.25
N GLU A 182 -7.95 13.83 -2.88
CA GLU A 182 -8.10 12.43 -2.48
C GLU A 182 -7.77 12.24 -0.98
N PRO A 183 -8.47 11.32 -0.31
CA PRO A 183 -8.09 10.91 1.03
C PRO A 183 -6.66 10.34 1.02
N VAL A 184 -5.95 10.50 2.14
CA VAL A 184 -4.56 10.02 2.31
C VAL A 184 -4.39 9.11 3.52
N ASN A 185 -5.49 8.82 4.21
CA ASN A 185 -5.60 8.00 5.40
C ASN A 185 -7.06 7.51 5.57
N GLU A 186 -7.30 6.68 6.57
CA GLU A 186 -8.59 6.07 6.91
C GLU A 186 -9.64 7.12 7.30
N ASP A 187 -9.28 8.14 8.08
CA ASP A 187 -10.22 9.21 8.49
C ASP A 187 -10.83 9.95 7.28
N GLY A 188 -10.04 10.16 6.22
CA GLY A 188 -10.54 10.71 4.96
C GLY A 188 -11.54 9.80 4.26
N ILE A 189 -11.38 8.46 4.39
CA ILE A 189 -12.33 7.47 3.87
C ILE A 189 -13.63 7.52 4.65
N VAL A 190 -13.56 7.58 5.98
CA VAL A 190 -14.74 7.70 6.86
C VAL A 190 -15.55 8.93 6.47
N PHE A 191 -14.90 10.08 6.31
CA PHE A 191 -15.57 11.33 5.93
C PHE A 191 -16.21 11.23 4.54
N LEU A 192 -15.45 10.76 3.53
CA LEU A 192 -15.95 10.63 2.17
C LEU A 192 -17.10 9.64 2.07
N PHE A 193 -16.99 8.48 2.72
CA PHE A 193 -18.09 7.52 2.80
C PHE A 193 -19.32 8.15 3.46
N GLY A 194 -19.15 8.90 4.55
CA GLY A 194 -20.25 9.62 5.20
C GLY A 194 -20.99 10.57 4.26
N MET A 195 -20.30 11.18 3.28
CA MET A 195 -20.93 12.03 2.26
C MET A 195 -21.80 11.24 1.28
N VAL A 196 -21.38 10.03 0.89
CA VAL A 196 -22.02 9.25 -0.19
C VAL A 196 -22.80 8.02 0.30
N ALA A 197 -22.78 7.71 1.59
CA ALA A 197 -23.31 6.47 2.16
C ALA A 197 -24.76 6.20 1.73
N ARG A 198 -25.61 7.24 1.74
CA ARG A 198 -27.03 7.11 1.37
C ARG A 198 -27.22 6.72 -0.09
N GLU A 199 -26.42 7.27 -1.00
CA GLU A 199 -26.46 6.95 -2.43
C GLU A 199 -25.89 5.57 -2.74
N LEU A 200 -24.91 5.15 -1.95
CA LEU A 200 -24.39 3.79 -1.97
C LEU A 200 -25.34 2.77 -1.31
N GLY A 201 -26.50 3.21 -0.81
CA GLY A 201 -27.53 2.33 -0.25
C GLY A 201 -27.34 1.96 1.22
N PHE A 202 -26.49 2.69 1.94
CA PHE A 202 -26.22 2.50 3.36
C PHE A 202 -27.00 3.51 4.22
N LEU A 203 -27.64 3.00 5.26
CA LEU A 203 -28.14 3.80 6.38
C LEU A 203 -27.18 3.62 7.57
N VAL A 204 -26.31 4.60 7.80
CA VAL A 204 -25.31 4.54 8.88
C VAL A 204 -26.00 4.68 10.24
N GLU A 205 -25.68 3.77 11.16
CA GLU A 205 -26.25 3.74 12.52
C GLU A 205 -25.23 4.22 13.56
N ALA A 206 -23.98 3.75 13.47
CA ALA A 206 -22.92 4.13 14.39
C ALA A 206 -21.53 4.03 13.74
N VAL A 207 -20.63 4.93 14.12
CA VAL A 207 -19.20 4.89 13.82
C VAL A 207 -18.44 4.88 15.14
N GLN A 208 -17.41 4.04 15.24
CA GLN A 208 -16.64 3.82 16.46
C GLN A 208 -15.15 3.60 16.14
N ALA A 209 -14.30 3.71 17.16
CA ALA A 209 -12.85 3.53 17.03
C ALA A 209 -12.39 2.06 17.17
N GLY A 210 -13.32 1.16 17.49
CA GLY A 210 -13.03 -0.26 17.69
C GLY A 210 -13.65 -1.09 16.58
N PHE A 211 -13.00 -2.20 16.25
CA PHE A 211 -13.47 -3.11 15.21
C PHE A 211 -14.87 -3.69 15.52
N PRO A 212 -15.79 -3.74 14.54
CA PRO A 212 -15.71 -3.07 13.23
C PRO A 212 -15.98 -1.57 13.34
N ASP A 213 -15.33 -0.75 12.52
CA ASP A 213 -15.39 0.72 12.62
C ASP A 213 -16.81 1.31 12.47
N CYS A 214 -17.69 0.63 11.73
CA CYS A 214 -19.02 1.14 11.41
C CYS A 214 -20.10 0.06 11.39
N GLU A 215 -21.27 0.42 11.92
CA GLU A 215 -22.51 -0.33 11.78
C GLU A 215 -23.47 0.46 10.90
N ALA A 216 -24.01 -0.21 9.87
CA ALA A 216 -25.00 0.36 8.96
C ALA A 216 -26.09 -0.65 8.64
N LYS A 217 -27.11 -0.21 7.90
CA LYS A 217 -28.13 -1.08 7.30
C LYS A 217 -28.15 -0.91 5.80
N CYS A 218 -28.25 -2.03 5.08
CA CYS A 218 -28.47 -2.08 3.64
C CYS A 218 -29.88 -2.60 3.35
N GLN A 219 -30.50 -2.09 2.28
CA GLN A 219 -31.78 -2.59 1.83
C GLN A 219 -31.59 -3.82 0.93
N ILE A 220 -32.05 -4.99 1.38
CA ILE A 220 -31.93 -6.27 0.64
C ILE A 220 -33.16 -6.57 -0.23
N ALA A 221 -34.28 -5.90 0.03
CA ALA A 221 -35.50 -5.90 -0.78
C ALA A 221 -36.35 -4.68 -0.42
N PRO A 222 -37.36 -4.27 -1.21
CA PRO A 222 -38.21 -3.13 -0.87
C PRO A 222 -38.78 -3.22 0.55
N GLY A 223 -38.42 -2.25 1.40
CA GLY A 223 -38.82 -2.20 2.80
C GLY A 223 -38.15 -3.20 3.75
N LYS A 224 -37.22 -4.04 3.27
CA LYS A 224 -36.47 -5.02 4.08
C LYS A 224 -35.01 -4.60 4.20
N TRP A 225 -34.56 -4.41 5.43
CA TRP A 225 -33.24 -3.91 5.76
C TRP A 225 -32.47 -4.92 6.60
N GLN A 226 -31.17 -5.05 6.34
CA GLN A 226 -30.28 -5.93 7.08
C GLN A 226 -29.09 -5.13 7.61
N ARG A 227 -28.68 -5.44 8.85
CA ARG A 227 -27.49 -4.88 9.47
C ARG A 227 -26.24 -5.41 8.76
N VAL A 228 -25.28 -4.51 8.53
CA VAL A 228 -23.94 -4.82 8.03
C VAL A 228 -22.89 -4.15 8.90
N ARG A 229 -21.73 -4.78 8.99
CA ARG A 229 -20.53 -4.31 9.69
C ARG A 229 -19.48 -3.91 8.66
N ILE A 230 -18.99 -2.70 8.78
CA ILE A 230 -18.06 -2.08 7.84
C ILE A 230 -16.74 -1.81 8.55
N GLU A 231 -15.64 -2.17 7.91
CA GLU A 231 -14.29 -1.71 8.29
C GLU A 231 -13.79 -0.69 7.26
N PHE A 232 -13.21 0.41 7.73
CA PHE A 232 -12.63 1.42 6.86
C PHE A 232 -11.12 1.22 6.74
N GLU A 233 -10.65 1.14 5.51
CA GLU A 233 -9.23 0.93 5.24
C GLU A 233 -8.77 1.86 4.12
N PHE A 234 -7.56 2.41 4.20
CA PHE A 234 -7.06 3.21 3.08
C PHE A 234 -6.90 2.35 1.81
N GLU A 235 -6.34 1.14 1.95
CA GLU A 235 -6.29 0.12 0.90
C GLU A 235 -6.93 -1.18 1.40
N SER A 236 -7.66 -1.90 0.55
CA SER A 236 -8.37 -3.12 1.00
C SER A 236 -7.46 -4.19 1.63
N ARG A 237 -6.18 -4.26 1.24
CA ARG A 237 -5.20 -5.17 1.85
C ARG A 237 -4.87 -4.84 3.30
N ASN A 238 -5.07 -3.58 3.73
CA ASN A 238 -4.75 -3.14 5.09
C ASN A 238 -5.58 -3.93 6.12
N PHE A 239 -6.82 -4.30 5.76
CA PHE A 239 -7.67 -5.18 6.57
C PHE A 239 -6.94 -6.45 7.04
N ARG A 240 -6.26 -7.12 6.11
CA ARG A 240 -5.46 -8.33 6.36
C ARG A 240 -4.16 -8.01 7.11
N GLU A 241 -3.54 -6.87 6.82
CA GLU A 241 -2.28 -6.46 7.46
C GLU A 241 -2.49 -6.14 8.94
N HIS A 242 -3.55 -5.39 9.26
CA HIS A 242 -4.01 -5.09 10.61
C HIS A 242 -4.48 -6.35 11.35
N GLY A 243 -4.90 -7.38 10.62
CA GLY A 243 -5.25 -8.68 11.20
C GLY A 243 -6.69 -8.74 11.69
N HIS A 244 -7.58 -7.99 11.07
CA HIS A 244 -9.00 -8.03 11.35
C HIS A 244 -9.59 -9.41 10.99
N PRO A 245 -10.49 -9.93 11.82
CA PRO A 245 -11.13 -11.21 11.56
C PRO A 245 -12.23 -11.05 10.52
N THR A 246 -12.34 -12.01 9.58
CA THR A 246 -13.30 -11.95 8.46
C THR A 246 -14.73 -12.30 8.87
N ASP A 247 -14.93 -12.99 10.00
CA ASP A 247 -16.26 -13.30 10.56
C ASP A 247 -16.88 -12.11 11.32
N GLY A 248 -16.07 -11.10 11.62
CA GLY A 248 -16.43 -9.89 12.36
C GLY A 248 -16.86 -8.71 11.49
N CYS A 249 -16.70 -8.81 10.17
CA CYS A 249 -16.90 -7.74 9.21
C CYS A 249 -17.59 -8.30 7.97
N ASP A 250 -18.51 -7.53 7.40
CA ASP A 250 -19.26 -7.94 6.21
C ASP A 250 -18.74 -7.18 4.96
N ILE A 251 -18.22 -5.96 5.14
CA ILE A 251 -17.84 -5.06 4.05
C ILE A 251 -16.56 -4.30 4.40
N ILE A 252 -15.60 -4.26 3.48
CA ILE A 252 -14.48 -3.30 3.52
C ILE A 252 -14.84 -2.10 2.66
N VAL A 253 -14.82 -0.90 3.24
CA VAL A 253 -14.87 0.35 2.47
C VAL A 253 -13.45 0.91 2.39
N CYS A 254 -12.94 1.15 1.17
CA CYS A 254 -11.57 1.62 0.98
C CYS A 254 -11.42 2.64 -0.15
N TRP A 255 -10.30 3.38 -0.17
CA TRP A 255 -9.98 4.24 -1.32
C TRP A 255 -9.69 3.40 -2.55
N ARG A 256 -8.81 2.39 -2.40
CA ARG A 256 -8.32 1.54 -3.48
C ARG A 256 -8.38 0.07 -3.12
N HIS A 257 -8.97 -0.73 -4.01
CA HIS A 257 -8.96 -2.18 -3.86
C HIS A 257 -7.69 -2.78 -4.45
N ASN A 258 -6.87 -3.43 -3.63
CA ASN A 258 -5.62 -4.08 -4.07
C ASN A 258 -5.34 -5.44 -3.41
N TRP A 259 -6.35 -6.02 -2.75
CA TRP A 259 -6.28 -7.34 -2.14
C TRP A 259 -6.90 -8.40 -3.05
N SER A 260 -6.10 -8.95 -3.97
CA SER A 260 -6.52 -9.98 -4.93
C SER A 260 -6.98 -11.30 -4.30
N GLU A 261 -6.53 -11.60 -3.08
CA GLU A 261 -6.91 -12.81 -2.34
C GLU A 261 -8.02 -12.54 -1.31
N CYS A 262 -8.79 -11.45 -1.47
CA CYS A 262 -9.90 -11.13 -0.57
C CYS A 262 -10.93 -12.28 -0.57
N PRO A 263 -11.37 -12.75 0.61
CA PRO A 263 -12.41 -13.78 0.71
C PRO A 263 -13.69 -13.36 -0.02
N ALA A 264 -14.36 -14.31 -0.65
CA ALA A 264 -15.56 -14.05 -1.46
C ALA A 264 -16.79 -13.67 -0.62
N ASP A 265 -16.76 -13.98 0.67
CA ASP A 265 -17.77 -13.62 1.67
C ASP A 265 -17.58 -12.20 2.23
N LEU A 266 -16.48 -11.53 1.90
CA LEU A 266 -16.19 -10.15 2.30
C LEU A 266 -16.36 -9.21 1.11
N GLU A 267 -17.36 -8.37 1.15
CA GLU A 267 -17.61 -7.39 0.09
C GLU A 267 -16.59 -6.25 0.15
N VAL A 268 -16.16 -5.72 -1.00
CA VAL A 268 -15.28 -4.54 -1.04
C VAL A 268 -15.89 -3.42 -1.84
N VAL A 269 -16.05 -2.28 -1.19
CA VAL A 269 -16.54 -1.02 -1.73
C VAL A 269 -15.34 -0.10 -1.96
N GLU A 270 -14.94 0.06 -3.22
CA GLU A 270 -13.83 0.94 -3.62
C GLU A 270 -14.35 2.35 -3.95
N LEU A 271 -14.11 3.31 -3.06
CA LEU A 271 -14.62 4.67 -3.20
C LEU A 271 -14.04 5.41 -4.41
N ALA A 272 -12.76 5.24 -4.76
CA ALA A 272 -12.16 5.96 -5.89
C ALA A 272 -12.91 5.70 -7.20
N SER A 273 -13.29 4.44 -7.42
CA SER A 273 -14.08 4.03 -8.59
C SER A 273 -15.52 4.50 -8.48
N LEU A 274 -16.15 4.38 -7.31
CA LEU A 274 -17.57 4.70 -7.12
C LEU A 274 -17.87 6.20 -7.23
N ILE A 275 -17.05 7.07 -6.63
CA ILE A 275 -17.33 8.51 -6.67
C ILE A 275 -17.28 9.08 -8.09
N SER A 276 -16.48 8.47 -8.99
CA SER A 276 -16.41 8.88 -10.40
C SER A 276 -17.72 8.63 -11.16
N THR A 277 -18.61 7.81 -10.59
CA THR A 277 -19.93 7.49 -11.14
C THR A 277 -21.08 8.30 -10.54
N LEU A 278 -20.81 9.03 -9.44
CA LEU A 278 -21.79 9.86 -8.75
C LEU A 278 -21.76 11.29 -9.28
N PRO A 279 -22.88 12.04 -9.18
CA PRO A 279 -22.90 13.43 -9.56
C PRO A 279 -22.02 14.30 -8.64
N ASP A 280 -21.37 15.31 -9.21
CA ASP A 280 -20.46 16.24 -8.53
C ASP A 280 -21.17 17.18 -7.52
N THR A 281 -22.50 17.21 -7.55
CA THR A 281 -23.35 18.05 -6.69
C THR A 281 -24.41 17.21 -5.97
N ASP A 282 -24.71 17.56 -4.72
CA ASP A 282 -25.88 17.05 -4.00
C ASP A 282 -27.13 17.69 -4.61
N GLU A 283 -27.92 16.95 -5.39
CA GLU A 283 -29.31 17.31 -5.74
C GLU A 283 -30.31 16.82 -4.66
#